data_AF-A0A948USC8-F1
#
_entry.id   AF-A0A948USC8-F1
#
_cell.length_a   1.000
_cell.length_b   1.000
_cell.length_c   1.000
_cell.angle_alpha   90.00
_cell.angle_beta   90.00
_cell.angle_gamma   90.00
#
_symmetry.space_group_name_H-M   'P 1'
#
loop_
_entity.id
_entity.type
_entity.pdbx_description
1 polymer ?
#
loop_
_entity_poly.entity_id
_entity_poly.type
_entity_poly.pdbx_seq_one_letter_code
_entity_poly.pdbx_strand_id
1 'polypeptide(L)'
;MLSLTRTWAIMAKEFVQLTRDRLTYAMILLLPILQLLLFGYAINDDPKNLPTAVLVQDHGAFSRSILTAMQNSGYFDVVTEARS
;
A
#
# COMPACT_ATOMS: atom_id res chain seq x y z
N MET A 1 -42.33 -1.11 -23.09
CA MET A 1 -41.28 -2.08 -23.46
C MET A 1 -40.01 -1.32 -23.80
N LEU A 2 -38.88 -1.65 -23.18
CA LEU A 2 -37.58 -1.03 -23.48
C LEU A 2 -37.19 -1.37 -24.92
N SER A 3 -37.04 -0.35 -25.78
CA SER A 3 -36.56 -0.52 -27.15
C SER A 3 -35.04 -0.57 -27.15
N LEU A 4 -34.46 -1.72 -27.52
CA LEU A 4 -33.03 -1.96 -27.52
C LEU A 4 -32.27 -0.96 -28.41
N THR A 5 -32.85 -0.59 -29.55
CA THR A 5 -32.32 0.41 -30.48
C THR A 5 -32.21 1.79 -29.84
N ARG A 6 -33.22 2.20 -29.07
CA ARG A 6 -33.22 3.49 -28.37
C ARG A 6 -32.17 3.50 -27.26
N THR A 7 -32.07 2.42 -26.48
CA THR A 7 -31.05 2.31 -25.43
C THR A 7 -29.65 2.38 -26.02
N TRP A 8 -29.39 1.68 -27.13
CA TRP A 8 -28.09 1.73 -27.80
C TRP A 8 -27.75 3.14 -28.33
N ALA A 9 -28.72 3.82 -28.95
CA ALA A 9 -28.53 5.19 -29.43
C ALA A 9 -28.17 6.17 -28.30
N ILE A 10 -28.80 6.02 -27.14
CA ILE A 10 -28.49 6.85 -25.95
C ILE A 10 -27.08 6.51 -25.42
N MET A 11 -26.75 5.22 -25.28
CA MET A 11 -25.41 4.80 -24.84
C MET A 11 -24.30 5.35 -25.74
N ALA A 12 -24.48 5.27 -27.06
CA ALA A 12 -23.52 5.81 -28.02
C ALA A 12 -23.36 7.33 -27.87
N LYS A 13 -24.47 8.07 -27.69
CA LYS A 13 -24.44 9.52 -27.44
C LYS A 13 -23.67 9.85 -26.17
N GLU A 14 -23.98 9.18 -25.06
CA GLU A 14 -23.33 9.45 -23.77
C GLU A 14 -21.85 9.12 -23.83
N PHE A 15 -21.43 8.05 -24.52
CA PHE A 15 -20.02 7.71 -24.68
C PHE A 15 -19.23 8.78 -25.46
N VAL A 16 -19.81 9.32 -26.53
CA VAL A 16 -19.22 10.45 -27.28
C VAL A 16 -19.16 11.71 -26.42
N GLN A 17 -20.17 11.94 -25.57
CA GLN A 17 -20.18 13.07 -24.65
C GLN A 17 -19.08 12.93 -23.57
N LEU A 18 -18.91 11.73 -23.02
CA LEU A 18 -17.93 11.41 -21.98
C LEU A 18 -16.49 11.57 -22.49
N THR A 19 -16.22 11.11 -23.71
CA THR A 19 -14.89 11.24 -24.35
C THR A 19 -14.55 12.68 -24.74
N ARG A 20 -15.55 13.56 -24.95
CA ARG A 20 -15.32 14.98 -25.24
C ARG A 20 -15.05 15.80 -23.98
N ASP A 21 -15.60 15.40 -22.84
CA ASP A 21 -15.27 15.97 -21.55
C ASP A 21 -13.92 15.41 -21.05
N ARG A 22 -12.85 16.05 -21.49
CA ARG A 22 -11.47 15.63 -21.20
C ARG A 22 -11.15 15.58 -19.71
N LEU A 23 -11.75 16.46 -18.90
CA LEU A 23 -11.48 16.51 -17.47
C LEU A 23 -12.12 15.31 -16.77
N THR A 24 -13.42 15.09 -17.01
CA THR A 24 -14.14 13.96 -16.43
C THR A 24 -13.55 12.62 -16.89
N TYR A 25 -13.25 12.50 -18.18
CA TYR A 25 -12.57 11.32 -18.73
C TYR A 25 -11.20 11.09 -18.08
N ALA A 26 -10.39 12.14 -17.93
CA ALA A 26 -9.10 12.04 -17.26
C ALA A 26 -9.26 11.61 -15.80
N MET A 27 -10.21 12.17 -15.04
CA MET A 27 -10.43 11.76 -13.65
C MET A 27 -10.82 10.29 -13.51
N ILE A 28 -11.72 9.80 -14.37
CA ILE A 28 -12.18 8.40 -14.38
C ILE A 28 -11.01 7.44 -14.62
N LEU A 29 -10.02 7.83 -15.42
CA LEU A 29 -8.88 6.97 -15.76
C LEU A 29 -7.69 7.18 -14.82
N LEU A 30 -7.38 8.43 -14.46
CA LEU A 30 -6.21 8.83 -13.70
C LEU A 30 -6.37 8.57 -12.20
N LEU A 31 -7.56 8.83 -11.62
CA LEU A 31 -7.78 8.59 -10.18
C LEU A 31 -7.56 7.13 -9.80
N PRO A 32 -8.11 6.13 -10.51
CA PRO A 32 -7.85 4.73 -10.18
C PRO A 32 -6.39 4.34 -10.35
N ILE A 33 -5.70 4.83 -11.38
CA ILE A 33 -4.26 4.57 -11.57
C ILE A 33 -3.47 5.14 -10.39
N LEU A 34 -3.76 6.38 -10.00
CA LEU A 34 -3.10 7.03 -8.88
C LEU A 34 -3.39 6.28 -7.57
N GLN A 35 -4.63 5.82 -7.36
CA GLN A 35 -4.99 4.96 -6.23
C GLN A 35 -4.21 3.64 -6.24
N LEU A 36 -4.10 2.96 -7.38
CA LEU A 36 -3.33 1.71 -7.48
C LEU A 36 -1.84 1.93 -7.21
N LEU A 37 -1.28 3.05 -7.66
CA LEU A 37 0.12 3.40 -7.37
C LEU A 37 0.31 3.73 -5.89
N LEU A 38 -0.55 4.57 -5.32
CA LEU A 38 -0.49 4.94 -3.91
C LEU A 38 -0.67 3.72 -3.03
N PHE A 39 -1.71 2.93 -3.23
CA PHE A 39 -1.94 1.73 -2.43
C PHE A 39 -0.93 0.63 -2.73
N GLY A 40 -0.50 0.44 -3.98
CA GLY A 40 0.52 -0.54 -4.33
C GLY A 40 1.91 -0.20 -3.77
N TYR A 41 2.22 1.09 -3.63
CA TYR A 41 3.47 1.54 -3.01
C TYR A 41 3.37 1.63 -1.48
N ALA A 42 2.24 2.11 -0.95
CA ALA A 42 2.02 2.31 0.49
C ALA A 42 1.67 1.01 1.22
N ILE A 43 1.07 0.02 0.56
CA ILE A 43 0.96 -1.36 1.08
C ILE A 43 2.33 -2.01 0.91
N ASN A 44 3.24 -1.64 1.81
CA ASN A 44 4.46 -2.39 2.07
C ASN A 44 4.22 -3.14 3.38
N ASP A 45 3.70 -4.35 3.29
CA ASP A 45 3.41 -5.22 4.44
C ASP A 45 4.69 -5.85 5.07
N ASP A 46 5.86 -5.59 4.48
CA ASP A 46 7.16 -6.07 4.95
C ASP A 46 8.01 -4.89 5.47
N PRO A 47 7.79 -4.44 6.73
CA PRO A 47 8.58 -3.37 7.30
C PRO A 47 9.97 -3.88 7.67
N LYS A 48 10.92 -3.68 6.75
CA LYS A 48 12.34 -3.92 7.00
C LYS A 48 13.00 -2.74 7.69
N ASN A 49 14.01 -3.02 8.51
CA ASN A 49 14.79 -2.01 9.23
C ASN A 49 13.96 -1.14 10.18
N LEU A 50 13.02 -1.74 10.91
CA LEU A 50 12.26 -1.05 11.94
C LEU A 50 13.19 -0.60 13.07
N PRO A 51 13.33 0.72 13.35
CA PRO A 51 14.14 1.20 14.45
C PRO A 51 13.60 0.67 15.78
N THR A 52 14.38 -0.19 16.43
CA THR A 52 13.96 -0.94 17.61
C THR A 52 14.90 -0.67 18.77
N ALA A 53 14.32 -0.27 19.91
CA ALA A 53 15.02 -0.23 21.18
C ALA A 53 14.78 -1.55 21.92
N VAL A 54 15.84 -2.20 22.41
CA VAL A 54 15.72 -3.47 23.14
C VAL A 54 16.15 -3.28 24.59
N LEU A 55 15.38 -3.78 25.56
CA LEU A 55 15.74 -3.82 26.97
C LEU A 55 16.15 -5.25 27.35
N VAL A 56 17.44 -5.48 27.58
CA VAL A 56 17.97 -6.80 27.98
C VAL A 56 18.14 -6.82 29.51
N GLN A 57 17.24 -7.53 30.20
CA GLN A 57 17.28 -7.65 31.66
C GLN A 57 18.19 -8.80 32.14
N ASP A 58 18.42 -9.79 31.30
CA ASP A 58 19.30 -10.94 31.57
C ASP A 58 20.27 -11.15 30.40
N HIS A 59 21.56 -11.23 30.68
CA HIS A 59 22.64 -11.39 29.70
C HIS A 59 23.01 -12.88 29.46
N GLY A 60 22.12 -13.80 29.83
CA GLY A 60 22.24 -15.23 29.57
C GLY A 60 22.39 -15.60 28.08
N ALA A 61 22.76 -16.86 27.82
CA ALA A 61 22.90 -17.38 26.45
C ALA A 61 21.58 -17.36 25.67
N PHE A 62 20.45 -17.51 26.36
CA PHE A 62 19.10 -17.51 25.78
C PHE A 62 18.67 -16.11 25.31
N SER A 63 18.83 -15.08 26.13
CA SER A 63 18.53 -13.70 25.71
C SER A 63 19.38 -13.26 24.52
N ARG A 64 20.66 -13.63 24.51
CA ARG A 64 21.56 -13.35 23.38
C ARG A 64 21.16 -14.08 22.11
N SER A 65 20.75 -15.34 22.18
CA SER A 65 20.33 -16.08 20.98
C SER A 65 19.05 -15.50 20.36
N ILE A 66 18.09 -15.05 21.18
CA ILE A 66 16.88 -14.36 20.71
C ILE A 66 17.23 -13.02 20.07
N LEU A 67 18.07 -12.21 20.72
CA LEU A 67 18.50 -10.91 20.17
C LEU A 67 19.16 -11.07 18.80
N THR A 68 20.08 -12.03 18.68
CA THR A 68 20.75 -12.34 17.41
C THR A 68 19.76 -12.85 16.35
N ALA A 69 18.78 -13.67 16.72
CA ALA A 69 17.74 -14.12 15.80
C ALA A 69 16.86 -12.97 15.30
N MET A 70 16.52 -12.01 16.17
CA MET A 70 15.76 -10.81 15.80
C MET A 70 16.55 -9.91 14.84
N GLN A 71 17.84 -9.69 15.10
CA GLN A 71 18.72 -8.93 14.19
C GLN A 71 18.88 -9.63 12.83
N ASN A 72 19.08 -10.94 12.83
CA ASN A 72 19.24 -11.73 11.61
C ASN A 72 17.95 -11.83 10.77
N SER A 73 16.78 -11.54 11.35
CA SER A 73 15.51 -11.54 10.62
C SER A 73 15.41 -10.41 9.58
N GLY A 74 16.20 -9.34 9.72
CA GLY A 74 16.17 -8.16 8.84
C GLY A 74 14.95 -7.24 9.03
N TYR A 75 14.02 -7.59 9.92
CA TYR A 75 12.87 -6.77 10.27
C TYR A 75 13.23 -5.67 11.27
N PHE A 76 14.10 -5.98 12.24
CA PHE A 76 14.44 -5.07 13.34
C PHE A 76 15.85 -4.52 13.16
N ASP A 77 15.97 -3.19 13.20
CA ASP A 77 17.25 -2.50 13.31
C ASP A 77 17.43 -2.07 14.78
N VAL A 78 18.31 -2.77 15.50
CA VAL A 78 18.54 -2.52 16.93
C VAL A 78 19.42 -1.29 17.08
N VAL A 79 18.77 -0.14 17.29
CA VAL A 79 19.44 1.17 17.38
C VAL A 79 19.92 1.51 18.78
N THR A 80 19.27 1.00 19.82
CA THR A 80 19.70 1.25 21.21
C THR A 80 19.33 0.11 22.13
N GLU A 81 20.18 -0.12 23.13
CA GLU A 81 19.84 -0.94 24.28
C GLU A 81 19.28 0.00 25.37
N ALA A 82 17.99 -0.14 25.70
CA ALA A 82 17.36 0.62 26.75
C ALA A 82 17.90 0.17 28.11
N ARG A 83 18.14 1.11 29.02
CA ARG A 83 18.52 0.82 30.41
C ARG A 83 17.32 1.08 31.30
N SER A 84 17.08 0.15 32.23
CA SER A 84 16.13 0.31 33.34
C SER A 84 16.61 1.37 34.33
#